data_AF-A0A7J6W035-F1
#
_entry.id   AF-A0A7J6W035-F1
#
_cell.length_a   1.000
_cell.length_b   1.000
_cell.length_c   1.000
_cell.angle_alpha   90.00
_cell.angle_beta   90.00
_cell.angle_gamma   90.00
#
_symmetry.space_group_name_H-M   'P 1'
#
loop_
_entity.id
_entity.type
_entity.pdbx_description
1 polymer ?
#
loop_
_entity_poly.entity_id
_entity_poly.type
_entity_poly.pdbx_seq_one_letter_code
_entity_poly.pdbx_strand_id
1 'polypeptide(L)' 'MELVRDWRKKRHNGFGRRVWEVTPYAIMWILWVIRNAKIFKDKAFTIEGICVKMNALIWYWIDCWNGRNNYHFKDLVDH' A
#
# COMPACT_ATOMS: atom_id res chain seq x y z
N MET A 1 0.26 -2.79 17.37
CA MET A 1 1.55 -2.06 17.19
C MET A 1 2.74 -3.00 17.01
N GLU A 2 2.78 -4.14 17.70
CA GLU A 2 3.87 -5.12 17.60
C GLU A 2 4.07 -5.69 16.18
N LEU A 3 2.97 -6.03 15.49
CA LEU A 3 3.01 -6.53 14.10
C LEU A 3 3.75 -5.59 13.13
N VAL A 4 3.56 -4.28 13.27
CA VAL A 4 4.22 -3.26 12.42
C VAL A 4 5.70 -3.12 12.78
N ARG A 5 6.05 -3.30 14.06
CA ARG A 5 7.46 -3.29 14.50
C ARG A 5 8.20 -4.50 13.93
N ASP A 6 7.57 -5.66 13.92
CA ASP A 6 8.16 -6.89 13.37
C ASP A 6 8.28 -6.84 11.84
N TRP A 7 7.35 -6.16 11.17
CA TRP A 7 7.41 -5.90 9.74
C TRP A 7 8.71 -5.20 9.35
N ARG A 8 9.16 -4.22 10.14
CA ARG A 8 10.39 -3.44 9.86
C ARG A 8 11.69 -4.22 10.07
N LYS A 9 11.66 -5.44 10.60
CA LYS A 9 12.88 -6.22 10.90
C LYS A 9 13.56 -6.80 9.65
N LYS A 10 12.89 -6.85 8.49
CA LYS A 10 13.49 -7.34 7.24
C LYS A 10 14.35 -6.27 6.57
N ARG A 11 15.59 -6.64 6.22
CA ARG A 11 16.50 -5.81 5.42
C ARG A 11 16.16 -5.94 3.94
N HIS A 12 15.52 -4.91 3.40
CA HIS A 12 15.41 -4.66 1.98
C HIS A 12 16.28 -3.44 1.62
N ASN A 13 16.77 -3.36 0.38
CA ASN A 13 17.57 -2.24 -0.12
C ASN A 13 16.79 -1.44 -1.18
N GLY A 14 17.11 -0.15 -1.34
CA GLY A 14 16.57 0.69 -2.41
C GLY A 14 15.03 0.82 -2.39
N PHE A 15 14.41 0.69 -3.57
CA PHE A 15 12.96 0.83 -3.75
C PHE A 15 12.15 -0.21 -2.98
N GLY A 16 12.60 -1.47 -2.96
CA GLY A 16 11.92 -2.54 -2.23
C GLY A 16 11.81 -2.26 -0.73
N ARG A 17 12.80 -1.56 -0.15
CA ARG A 17 12.73 -1.11 1.25
C ARG A 17 11.62 -0.11 1.48
N ARG A 18 11.47 0.85 0.56
CA ARG A 18 10.45 1.90 0.66
C ARG A 18 9.05 1.32 0.53
N VAL A 19 8.86 0.44 -0.45
CA VAL A 19 7.62 -0.35 -0.58
C VAL A 19 7.33 -1.07 0.73
N TRP A 20 8.31 -1.83 1.23
CA TRP A 20 8.16 -2.61 2.46
C TRP A 20 7.81 -1.77 3.69
N GLU A 21 8.40 -0.58 3.84
CA GLU A 21 8.13 0.34 4.96
C GLU A 21 6.73 0.97 4.87
N VAL A 22 6.21 1.24 3.66
CA VAL A 22 4.91 1.88 3.44
C VAL A 22 3.74 0.88 3.45
N THR A 23 3.95 -0.36 3.02
CA THR A 23 2.93 -1.41 2.93
C THR A 23 2.04 -1.56 4.16
N PRO A 24 2.54 -1.66 5.41
CA PRO A 24 1.65 -1.85 6.56
C PRO A 24 0.71 -0.67 6.77
N TYR A 25 1.14 0.55 6.46
CA TYR A 25 0.30 1.74 6.53
C TYR A 25 -0.76 1.75 5.42
N ALA A 26 -0.39 1.31 4.21
CA ALA A 26 -1.31 1.22 3.09
C ALA A 26 -2.41 0.18 3.35
N ILE A 27 -2.05 -0.99 3.92
CA ILE A 27 -3.01 -2.02 4.33
C ILE A 27 -4.00 -1.45 5.33
N MET A 28 -3.52 -0.80 6.40
CA MET A 28 -4.39 -0.22 7.43
C MET A 28 -5.32 0.85 6.86
N TRP A 29 -4.82 1.71 5.97
CA TRP A 29 -5.63 2.72 5.30
C TRP A 29 -6.72 2.10 4.44
N ILE A 30 -6.38 1.11 3.62
CA ILE A 30 -7.34 0.43 2.74
C ILE A 30 -8.42 -0.29 3.54
N LEU A 31 -8.06 -0.98 4.62
CA LEU A 31 -9.04 -1.59 5.53
C LEU A 31 -10.00 -0.56 6.12
N TRP A 32 -9.48 0.60 6.54
CA TRP A 32 -10.31 1.70 7.02
C TRP A 32 -11.25 2.24 5.93
N VAL A 33 -10.77 2.41 4.69
CA VAL A 33 -11.58 2.85 3.55
C VAL A 33 -12.71 1.85 3.24
N ILE A 34 -12.39 0.55 3.16
CA ILE A 34 -13.36 -0.51 2.88
C ILE A 34 -14.44 -0.56 3.97
N ARG A 35 -14.03 -0.53 5.24
CA ARG A 35 -14.95 -0.54 6.38
C ARG A 35 -15.93 0.62 6.30
N ASN A 36 -15.45 1.84 6.06
CA ASN A 36 -16.32 3.01 5.97
C ASN A 36 -17.20 2.99 4.73
N ALA A 37 -16.70 2.53 3.60
CA ALA A 37 -17.50 2.40 2.39
C ALA A 37 -18.63 1.37 2.55
N LYS A 38 -18.38 0.26 3.27
CA LYS A 38 -19.43 -0.71 3.57
C LYS A 38 -20.46 -0.16 4.56
N ILE A 39 -20.03 0.51 5.62
CA ILE A 39 -20.93 1.06 6.65
C ILE A 39 -21.77 2.22 6.13
N PHE A 40 -21.16 3.18 5.42
CA PHE A 40 -21.82 4.45 5.07
C PHE A 40 -22.41 4.46 3.66
N LYS A 41 -22.00 3.54 2.77
CA LYS A 41 -22.39 3.55 1.35
C LYS A 41 -22.87 2.20 0.85
N ASP A 42 -22.97 1.19 1.72
CA ASP A 42 -23.23 -0.22 1.40
C ASP A 42 -22.38 -0.77 0.24
N LYS A 43 -21.18 -0.21 0.03
CA LYS A 43 -20.34 -0.54 -1.11
C LYS A 43 -19.38 -1.67 -0.75
N ALA A 44 -19.39 -2.74 -1.55
CA ALA A 44 -18.43 -3.83 -1.49
C ALA A 44 -17.29 -3.63 -2.52
N PHE A 45 -16.14 -4.24 -2.25
CA PHE A 45 -14.98 -4.28 -3.16
C PHE A 45 -14.58 -5.73 -3.41
N THR A 46 -14.16 -6.02 -4.65
CA THR A 46 -13.53 -7.30 -4.97
C THR A 46 -12.11 -7.32 -4.40
N ILE A 47 -11.57 -8.51 -4.12
CA ILE A 47 -10.18 -8.67 -3.67
C ILE A 47 -9.21 -8.04 -4.67
N GLU A 48 -9.42 -8.27 -5.96
CA GLU A 48 -8.61 -7.67 -7.03
C GLU A 48 -8.66 -6.14 -7.00
N GLY A 49 -9.85 -5.55 -6.83
CA GLY A 49 -10.01 -4.10 -6.70
C GLY A 49 -9.34 -3.53 -5.45
N ILE A 50 -9.26 -4.31 -4.37
CA ILE A 50 -8.52 -3.96 -3.16
C ILE A 50 -7.02 -3.97 -3.43
N CYS A 51 -6.50 -5.01 -4.09
CA CYS A 51 -5.09 -5.12 -4.45
C CYS A 51 -4.64 -3.95 -5.34
N VAL A 52 -5.41 -3.62 -6.38
CA VAL A 52 -5.11 -2.49 -7.27
C VAL A 52 -5.09 -1.16 -6.49
N LYS A 53 -6.07 -0.93 -5.61
CA LYS A 53 -6.11 0.28 -4.78
C LYS A 53 -4.95 0.37 -3.81
N MET A 54 -4.56 -0.76 -3.21
CA MET A 54 -3.42 -0.83 -2.29
C MET A 54 -2.11 -0.53 -3.02
N ASN A 55 -1.87 -1.16 -4.17
CA ASN A 55 -0.69 -0.90 -4.99
C ASN A 55 -0.64 0.58 -5.43
N ALA A 56 -1.77 1.14 -5.86
CA ALA A 56 -1.84 2.55 -6.26
C ALA A 56 -1.52 3.50 -5.11
N LEU A 57 -2.00 3.19 -3.90
CA LEU A 57 -1.72 3.97 -2.70
C LEU A 57 -0.24 3.90 -2.31
N ILE A 58 0.35 2.70 -2.34
CA ILE A 58 1.78 2.49 -2.08
C ILE A 58 2.61 3.30 -3.05
N TRP A 59 2.31 3.21 -4.35
CA TRP A 59 3.02 3.96 -5.38
C TRP A 59 2.92 5.47 -5.16
N TYR A 60 1.69 5.98 -4.95
CA TYR A 60 1.43 7.40 -4.72
C TYR A 60 2.23 7.93 -3.53
N TRP A 61 2.23 7.20 -2.40
CA TRP A 61 2.97 7.63 -1.22
C TRP A 61 4.49 7.60 -1.41
N ILE A 62 5.03 6.63 -2.15
CA ILE A 62 6.47 6.57 -2.43
C ILE A 62 6.89 7.69 -3.39
N ASP A 63 6.06 8.00 -4.39
CA ASP A 63 6.33 9.08 -5.35
C ASP A 63 6.30 10.46 -4.67
N CYS A 64 5.28 10.71 -3.84
CA CYS A 64 5.19 11.92 -3.02
C CYS A 64 6.36 12.06 -2.02
N TRP A 65 6.89 10.94 -1.52
CA TRP A 65 8.04 10.98 -0.60
C TRP A 65 9.34 11.41 -1.28
N ASN A 66 9.57 11.02 -2.55
CA ASN A 66 10.89 11.11 -3.15
C ASN A 66 11.07 12.17 -4.24
N GLY A 67 10.00 12.83 -4.70
CA GLY A 67 10.12 13.80 -5.78
C GLY A 67 10.67 13.16 -7.05
N ARG A 68 9.79 12.48 -7.81
CA ARG A 68 10.07 11.68 -9.02
C ARG A 68 10.93 10.45 -8.75
N ASN A 69 10.28 9.30 -8.73
CA ASN A 69 10.92 8.01 -8.69
C ASN A 69 11.17 7.47 -10.11
N ASN A 70 12.28 6.76 -10.36
CA ASN A 70 12.56 6.09 -11.65
C ASN A 70 11.79 4.76 -11.83
N TYR A 71 10.77 4.51 -10.99
CA TYR A 71 9.99 3.27 -10.96
C TYR A 71 8.55 3.56 -11.37
N HIS A 72 8.00 2.73 -12.25
CA HIS A 72 6.66 2.89 -12.78
C HIS A 72 5.64 2.13 -11.93
N PHE A 73 4.39 2.61 -11.92
CA PHE A 73 3.30 1.95 -11.20
C PHE A 73 3.12 0.48 -11.65
N LYS A 74 3.35 0.21 -12.94
CA LYS A 74 3.28 -1.12 -13.54
C LYS A 74 4.19 -2.14 -12.83
N ASP A 75 5.36 -1.71 -12.35
CA ASP A 75 6.32 -2.55 -11.64
C ASP A 75 5.77 -3.09 -10.29
N LEU A 76 4.66 -2.54 -9.80
CA LEU A 76 3.98 -2.98 -8.57
C LEU A 76 2.77 -3.88 -8.83
N VAL A 77 2.28 -3.96 -10.08
CA VAL A 77 1.04 -4.66 -10.44
C VAL A 77 1.32 -5.98 -11.17
N ASP A 78 2.45 -6.10 -11.86
CA ASP A 78 2.81 -7.26 -12.68
C ASP A 78 3.48 -8.41 -11.88
N HIS A 79 3.12 -8.62 -10.60
CA HIS A 79 3.67 -9.69 -9.74
C HIS A 79 2.59 -10.62 -9.20
#